data_AF-A0A2D5S187-F1
#
_entry.id   AF-A0A2D5S187-F1
#
_cell.length_a   1.000
_cell.length_b   1.000
_cell.length_c   1.000
_cell.angle_alpha   90.00
_cell.angle_beta   90.00
_cell.angle_gamma   90.00
#
_symmetry.space_group_name_H-M   'P 1'
#
loop_
_entity.id
_entity.type
_entity.pdbx_description
1 polymer ?
#
loop_
_entity_poly.entity_id
_entity_poly.type
_entity_poly.pdbx_seq_one_letter_code
_entity_poly.pdbx_strand_id
1 'polypeptide(L)'
;DDELFLGIGSILWDSLPKAPKKIVMGSGYGGYTDKPNLQDGSWDVAFVRGPRTAKALNLDPKLAITDAAILTRFMNLPAQAKKYNVSFMPHWQSIPRGNWKQVCEQAGINYIDPTDPNVLASLQAIQQTELLITEAMHGAILADTLRVPWLALEPILPMHRNKWFDWSESMLIDLKFNTTPSSSIKDLWSHKTGKQGLGKRSEQLGSLFSFTDSYFIDRAAEKLLMLAKNHGQMSKDNTFIEKSEMALEKLSQYCKVISL
;
A
#
# COMPACT_ATOMS: atom_id res chain seq x y z
N ASP A 1 -24.95 -3.37 14.72
CA ASP A 1 -23.57 -3.70 15.10
C ASP A 1 -23.05 -2.63 16.03
N ASP A 2 -22.74 -3.02 17.26
CA ASP A 2 -22.34 -2.11 18.34
C ASP A 2 -20.85 -1.74 18.28
N GLU A 3 -20.09 -2.39 17.38
CA GLU A 3 -18.65 -2.20 17.21
C GLU A 3 -18.25 -2.04 15.74
N LEU A 4 -17.20 -1.25 15.49
CA LEU A 4 -16.59 -1.02 14.18
C LEU A 4 -15.09 -1.34 14.25
N PHE A 5 -14.64 -2.33 13.48
CA PHE A 5 -13.22 -2.68 13.41
C PHE A 5 -12.49 -1.84 12.34
N LEU A 6 -11.46 -1.11 12.77
CA LEU A 6 -10.63 -0.25 11.93
C LEU A 6 -9.24 -0.88 11.77
N GLY A 7 -9.12 -1.73 10.76
CA GLY A 7 -7.92 -2.53 10.46
C GLY A 7 -6.95 -1.83 9.50
N ILE A 8 -6.85 -2.35 8.28
CA ILE A 8 -5.86 -1.91 7.28
C ILE A 8 -6.28 -0.58 6.63
N GLY A 9 -5.34 0.36 6.50
CA GLY A 9 -5.51 1.57 5.68
C GLY A 9 -5.54 2.90 6.44
N SER A 10 -5.78 3.98 5.69
CA SER A 10 -5.85 5.35 6.22
C SER A 10 -7.29 5.74 6.54
N ILE A 11 -7.93 5.01 7.45
CA ILE A 11 -9.38 5.05 7.71
C ILE A 11 -9.76 5.68 9.05
N LEU A 12 -8.80 6.32 9.74
CA LEU A 12 -9.08 7.12 10.92
C LEU A 12 -9.66 8.48 10.49
N TRP A 13 -10.97 8.56 10.30
CA TRP A 13 -11.68 9.76 9.84
C TRP A 13 -12.52 10.38 10.94
N ASP A 14 -12.74 11.69 10.84
CA ASP A 14 -13.65 12.47 11.70
C ASP A 14 -15.14 12.18 11.46
N SER A 15 -15.48 11.64 10.30
CA SER A 15 -16.84 11.36 9.83
C SER A 15 -17.36 9.96 10.17
N LEU A 16 -16.61 9.16 10.94
CA LEU A 16 -17.08 7.84 11.35
C LEU A 16 -18.32 7.94 12.25
N PRO A 17 -19.28 7.00 12.16
CA PRO A 17 -20.50 7.02 12.97
C PRO A 17 -20.19 7.08 14.47
N LYS A 18 -20.85 7.96 15.23
CA LYS A 18 -20.57 8.12 16.67
C LYS A 18 -21.04 6.94 17.54
N ALA A 19 -22.15 6.32 17.17
CA ALA A 19 -22.80 5.27 17.97
C ALA A 19 -21.95 4.01 18.23
N PRO A 20 -21.34 3.35 17.22
CA PRO A 20 -20.56 2.13 17.47
C PRO A 20 -19.24 2.44 18.17
N LYS A 21 -18.76 1.52 19.02
CA LYS A 21 -17.41 1.55 19.56
C LYS A 21 -16.41 1.20 18.45
N LYS A 22 -15.38 2.02 18.22
CA LYS A 22 -14.35 1.80 17.19
C LYS A 22 -13.16 1.10 17.82
N ILE A 23 -12.78 -0.05 17.28
CA ILE A 23 -11.56 -0.77 17.67
C ILE A 23 -10.52 -0.50 16.59
N VAL A 24 -9.46 0.22 16.93
CA VAL A 24 -8.37 0.58 16.02
C VAL A 24 -7.24 -0.42 16.14
N MET A 25 -6.88 -1.04 15.02
CA MET A 25 -5.83 -2.05 14.94
C MET A 25 -5.00 -1.84 13.67
N GLY A 26 -3.88 -1.14 13.80
CA GLY A 26 -2.92 -0.92 12.70
C GLY A 26 -3.36 0.08 11.63
N SER A 27 -4.55 0.68 11.76
CA SER A 27 -4.98 1.80 10.91
C SER A 27 -4.12 3.03 11.12
N GLY A 28 -4.07 3.88 10.09
CA GLY A 28 -3.35 5.15 10.13
C GLY A 28 -4.24 6.37 9.90
N TYR A 29 -3.76 7.53 10.33
CA TYR A 29 -4.33 8.82 9.97
C TYR A 29 -3.58 9.38 8.75
N GLY A 30 -4.28 9.44 7.62
CA GLY A 30 -3.70 9.90 6.35
C GLY A 30 -3.64 11.41 6.19
N GLY A 31 -4.34 12.17 7.03
CA GLY A 31 -4.53 13.61 6.84
C GLY A 31 -5.47 13.95 5.67
N TYR A 32 -6.40 13.05 5.34
CA TYR A 32 -7.39 13.25 4.27
C TYR A 32 -8.68 13.95 4.74
N THR A 33 -8.91 13.93 6.05
CA THR A 33 -10.02 14.58 6.74
C THR A 33 -9.45 15.38 7.90
N ASP A 34 -10.31 16.08 8.65
CA ASP A 34 -9.90 16.57 9.97
C ASP A 34 -9.61 15.40 10.92
N LYS A 35 -8.95 15.72 12.04
CA LYS A 35 -8.61 14.72 13.06
C LYS A 35 -9.89 14.25 13.76
N PRO A 36 -10.13 12.93 13.87
CA PRO A 36 -11.16 12.45 14.76
C PRO A 36 -10.87 12.82 16.22
N ASN A 37 -11.93 13.03 17.00
CA ASN A 37 -11.81 13.17 18.46
C ASN A 37 -11.80 11.78 19.10
N LEU A 38 -10.60 11.26 19.38
CA LEU A 38 -10.43 9.94 20.02
C LEU A 38 -10.78 9.97 21.52
N GLN A 39 -11.00 11.14 22.11
CA GLN A 39 -11.26 11.32 23.54
C GLN A 39 -12.75 11.30 23.90
N ASP A 40 -13.64 11.05 22.92
CA ASP A 40 -15.09 11.00 23.14
C ASP A 40 -15.59 9.70 23.82
N GLY A 41 -14.68 8.77 24.14
CA GLY A 41 -14.98 7.50 24.78
C GLY A 41 -15.49 6.40 23.84
N SER A 42 -15.71 6.70 22.56
CA SER A 42 -16.16 5.72 21.56
C SER A 42 -15.02 4.99 20.85
N TRP A 43 -13.76 5.30 21.18
CA TRP A 43 -12.57 4.73 20.53
C TRP A 43 -11.75 3.87 21.48
N ASP A 44 -11.35 2.71 20.98
CA ASP A 44 -10.47 1.76 21.65
C ASP A 44 -9.29 1.50 20.73
N VAL A 45 -8.14 2.10 21.06
CA VAL A 45 -6.95 2.08 20.21
C VAL A 45 -5.98 1.01 20.69
N ALA A 46 -6.03 -0.16 20.07
CA ALA A 46 -5.09 -1.25 20.36
C ALA A 46 -3.67 -0.89 19.91
N PHE A 47 -3.55 -0.41 18.67
CA PHE A 47 -2.35 0.20 18.08
C PHE A 47 -2.66 0.88 16.75
N VAL A 48 -1.76 1.75 16.29
CA VAL A 48 -1.84 2.45 15.01
C VAL A 48 -0.66 2.10 14.10
N ARG A 49 -0.81 2.45 12.81
CA ARG A 49 0.15 2.13 11.74
C ARG A 49 1.59 2.55 12.02
N GLY A 50 1.78 3.67 12.72
CA GLY A 50 3.11 4.19 12.95
C GLY A 50 3.19 5.49 13.74
N PRO A 51 4.43 6.00 13.93
CA PRO A 51 4.71 7.11 14.83
C PRO A 51 4.10 8.43 14.36
N ARG A 52 3.89 8.63 13.06
CA ARG A 52 3.29 9.85 12.54
C ARG A 52 1.80 9.89 12.84
N THR A 53 1.11 8.76 12.71
CA THR A 53 -0.29 8.64 13.15
C THR A 53 -0.41 8.86 14.66
N ALA A 54 0.42 8.19 15.47
CA ALA A 54 0.39 8.35 16.92
C ALA A 54 0.60 9.80 17.34
N LYS A 55 1.60 10.48 16.77
CA LYS A 55 1.86 11.90 17.00
C LYS A 55 0.71 12.79 16.55
N ALA A 56 0.16 12.57 15.35
CA ALA A 56 -0.90 13.40 14.80
C ALA A 56 -2.17 13.36 15.66
N LEU A 57 -2.48 12.20 16.25
CA LEU A 57 -3.67 11.95 17.08
C LEU A 57 -3.39 12.05 18.59
N ASN A 58 -2.22 12.51 19.00
CA ASN A 58 -1.81 12.66 20.41
C ASN A 58 -1.97 11.36 21.23
N LEU A 59 -1.53 10.25 20.66
CA LEU A 59 -1.53 8.93 21.28
C LEU A 59 -0.17 8.62 21.95
N ASP A 60 -0.16 7.68 22.89
CA ASP A 60 1.09 7.14 23.44
C ASP A 60 1.95 6.58 22.30
N PRO A 61 3.22 7.03 22.15
CA PRO A 61 4.14 6.49 21.15
C PRO A 61 4.28 4.96 21.15
N LYS A 62 4.04 4.27 22.28
CA LYS A 62 4.05 2.80 22.37
C LYS A 62 2.95 2.13 21.55
N LEU A 63 1.90 2.87 21.19
CA LEU A 63 0.83 2.38 20.32
C LEU A 63 1.22 2.42 18.83
N ALA A 64 2.37 2.98 18.46
CA ALA A 64 2.88 2.93 17.09
C ALA A 64 3.58 1.57 16.84
N ILE A 65 2.81 0.57 16.40
CA ILE A 65 3.34 -0.77 16.12
C ILE A 65 3.69 -0.91 14.64
N THR A 66 2.69 -1.09 13.77
CA THR A 66 2.83 -1.18 12.31
C THR A 66 1.43 -1.27 11.65
N ASP A 67 1.37 -1.40 10.33
CA ASP A 67 0.11 -1.67 9.61
C ASP A 67 -0.42 -3.09 9.90
N ALA A 68 -1.74 -3.24 10.07
CA ALA A 68 -2.34 -4.53 10.40
C ALA A 68 -2.16 -5.61 9.32
N ALA A 69 -1.82 -5.25 8.09
CA ALA A 69 -1.49 -6.22 7.06
C ALA A 69 -0.28 -7.11 7.43
N ILE A 70 0.55 -6.71 8.41
CA ILE A 70 1.61 -7.59 8.95
C ILE A 70 1.07 -8.89 9.55
N LEU A 71 -0.19 -8.88 10.03
CA LEU A 71 -0.83 -10.05 10.65
C LEU A 71 -1.05 -11.19 9.64
N THR A 72 -0.95 -10.91 8.33
CA THR A 72 -0.96 -11.96 7.29
C THR A 72 0.16 -12.98 7.44
N ARG A 73 1.24 -12.62 8.17
CA ARG A 73 2.29 -13.56 8.61
C ARG A 73 1.71 -14.81 9.31
N PHE A 74 0.61 -14.68 10.04
CA PHE A 74 0.05 -15.73 10.89
C PHE A 74 -1.14 -16.47 10.26
N MET A 75 -1.37 -16.32 8.95
CA MET A 75 -2.48 -16.96 8.23
C MET A 75 -2.15 -18.36 7.65
N ASN A 76 -1.02 -18.96 8.02
CA ASN A 76 -0.47 -20.21 7.44
C ASN A 76 -0.65 -20.30 5.91
N LEU A 77 -0.27 -19.24 5.19
CA LEU A 77 -0.37 -19.20 3.73
C LEU A 77 0.49 -20.30 3.11
N PRO A 78 -0.01 -21.03 2.08
CA PRO A 78 0.76 -22.09 1.44
C PRO A 78 2.00 -21.52 0.78
N ALA A 79 3.15 -22.17 0.99
CA ALA A 79 4.39 -21.80 0.32
C ALA A 79 4.21 -21.84 -1.21
N GLN A 80 4.77 -20.84 -1.90
CA GLN A 80 4.70 -20.73 -3.35
C GLN A 80 6.11 -20.84 -3.94
N ALA A 81 6.24 -21.57 -5.06
CA ALA A 81 7.44 -21.52 -5.89
C ALA A 81 7.53 -20.15 -6.58
N LYS A 82 8.76 -19.63 -6.76
CA LYS A 82 8.97 -18.43 -7.56
C LYS A 82 8.64 -18.72 -9.02
N LYS A 83 7.86 -17.81 -9.63
CA LYS A 83 7.41 -17.88 -11.02
C LYS A 83 7.82 -16.65 -11.82
N TYR A 84 7.94 -15.49 -11.15
CA TYR A 84 8.18 -14.22 -11.80
C TYR A 84 9.41 -13.54 -11.20
N ASN A 85 10.40 -13.26 -12.04
CA ASN A 85 11.59 -12.49 -11.62
C ASN A 85 11.17 -11.11 -11.09
N VAL A 86 10.22 -10.47 -11.77
CA VAL A 86 9.68 -9.17 -11.38
C VAL A 86 8.17 -9.15 -11.50
N SER A 87 7.51 -8.47 -10.58
CA SER A 87 6.12 -8.10 -10.71
C SER A 87 5.91 -6.61 -10.48
N PHE A 88 4.82 -6.08 -11.02
CA PHE A 88 4.43 -4.69 -10.85
C PHE A 88 3.02 -4.59 -10.30
N MET A 89 2.84 -3.78 -9.26
CA MET A 89 1.54 -3.42 -8.70
C MET A 89 1.34 -1.90 -8.77
N PRO A 90 0.45 -1.39 -9.66
CA PRO A 90 0.17 0.04 -9.73
C PRO A 90 -0.64 0.50 -8.51
N HIS A 91 -0.82 1.81 -8.37
CA HIS A 91 -1.80 2.34 -7.45
C HIS A 91 -3.18 2.23 -8.10
N TRP A 92 -4.23 1.94 -7.32
CA TRP A 92 -5.58 1.75 -7.86
C TRP A 92 -6.07 2.97 -8.67
N GLN A 93 -5.66 4.19 -8.29
CA GLN A 93 -6.00 5.41 -9.04
C GLN A 93 -5.27 5.54 -10.38
N SER A 94 -4.15 4.84 -10.54
CA SER A 94 -3.35 4.86 -11.78
C SER A 94 -3.95 3.94 -12.84
N ILE A 95 -4.69 2.88 -12.44
CA ILE A 95 -5.34 1.91 -13.35
C ILE A 95 -6.23 2.59 -14.40
N PRO A 96 -7.21 3.45 -14.05
CA PRO A 96 -8.08 4.07 -15.07
C PRO A 96 -7.37 5.08 -15.98
N ARG A 97 -6.14 5.51 -15.64
CA ARG A 97 -5.38 6.49 -16.42
C ARG A 97 -4.29 5.87 -17.28
N GLY A 98 -3.70 4.77 -16.82
CA GLY A 98 -2.47 4.21 -17.35
C GLY A 98 -2.67 2.90 -18.09
N ASN A 99 -1.76 2.61 -19.02
CA ASN A 99 -1.75 1.37 -19.80
C ASN A 99 -0.89 0.29 -19.13
N TRP A 100 -1.03 0.14 -17.80
CA TRP A 100 -0.10 -0.64 -16.98
C TRP A 100 -0.09 -2.13 -17.30
N LYS A 101 -1.22 -2.70 -17.73
CA LYS A 101 -1.29 -4.11 -18.17
C LYS A 101 -0.45 -4.31 -19.43
N GLN A 102 -0.60 -3.44 -20.43
CA GLN A 102 0.19 -3.48 -21.67
C GLN A 102 1.68 -3.23 -21.42
N VAL A 103 2.01 -2.29 -20.52
CA VAL A 103 3.40 -2.04 -20.10
C VAL A 103 4.03 -3.30 -19.51
N CYS A 104 3.31 -4.00 -18.63
CA CYS A 104 3.81 -5.23 -18.00
C CYS A 104 3.95 -6.37 -19.01
N GLU A 105 2.97 -6.55 -19.88
CA GLU A 105 3.01 -7.54 -20.98
C GLU A 105 4.24 -7.32 -21.87
N GLN A 106 4.46 -6.08 -22.32
CA GLN A 106 5.60 -5.72 -23.16
C GLN A 106 6.95 -5.89 -22.44
N ALA A 107 7.02 -5.62 -21.14
CA ALA A 107 8.22 -5.79 -20.35
C ALA A 107 8.48 -7.25 -19.92
N GLY A 108 7.54 -8.18 -20.15
CA GLY A 108 7.61 -9.52 -19.56
C GLY A 108 7.56 -9.52 -18.03
N ILE A 109 6.91 -8.51 -17.44
CA ILE A 109 6.73 -8.34 -16.00
C ILE A 109 5.32 -8.83 -15.62
N ASN A 110 5.20 -9.53 -14.50
CA ASN A 110 3.88 -9.96 -14.03
C ASN A 110 3.10 -8.78 -13.43
N TYR A 111 1.90 -8.54 -13.95
CA TYR A 111 0.99 -7.51 -13.45
C TYR A 111 0.17 -8.05 -12.27
N ILE A 112 0.13 -7.32 -11.15
CA ILE A 112 -0.75 -7.64 -10.01
C ILE A 112 -1.78 -6.53 -9.86
N ASP A 113 -3.06 -6.88 -9.97
CA ASP A 113 -4.18 -5.92 -9.86
C ASP A 113 -4.48 -5.62 -8.39
N PRO A 114 -4.23 -4.39 -7.89
CA PRO A 114 -4.51 -4.04 -6.49
C PRO A 114 -6.00 -3.94 -6.17
N THR A 115 -6.88 -4.05 -7.17
CA THR A 115 -8.36 -3.98 -7.01
C THR A 115 -9.03 -5.36 -7.07
N ASP A 116 -8.26 -6.43 -7.26
CA ASP A 116 -8.80 -7.79 -7.25
C ASP A 116 -9.43 -8.09 -5.88
N PRO A 117 -10.74 -8.43 -5.81
CA PRO A 117 -11.38 -8.78 -4.54
C PRO A 117 -10.81 -10.06 -3.92
N ASN A 118 -10.16 -10.92 -4.72
CA ASN A 118 -9.47 -12.11 -4.23
C ASN A 118 -8.09 -11.77 -3.66
N VAL A 119 -8.09 -11.34 -2.40
CA VAL A 119 -6.86 -11.01 -1.67
C VAL A 119 -5.88 -12.19 -1.62
N LEU A 120 -6.37 -13.44 -1.51
CA LEU A 120 -5.50 -14.61 -1.49
C LEU A 120 -4.74 -14.80 -2.82
N ALA A 121 -5.39 -14.52 -3.95
CA ALA A 121 -4.71 -14.55 -5.25
C ALA A 121 -3.64 -13.46 -5.35
N SER A 122 -3.90 -12.26 -4.82
CA SER A 122 -2.89 -11.19 -4.74
C SER A 122 -1.70 -11.58 -3.87
N LEU A 123 -1.93 -12.16 -2.69
CA LEU A 123 -0.86 -12.64 -1.81
C LEU A 123 -0.05 -13.75 -2.47
N GLN A 124 -0.71 -14.70 -3.13
CA GLN A 124 -0.07 -15.76 -3.90
C GLN A 124 0.82 -15.19 -5.01
N ALA A 125 0.29 -14.22 -5.78
CA ALA A 125 1.04 -13.57 -6.85
C ALA A 125 2.30 -12.88 -6.31
N ILE A 126 2.20 -12.17 -5.17
CA ILE A 126 3.36 -11.57 -4.51
C ILE A 126 4.37 -12.64 -4.06
N GLN A 127 3.93 -13.74 -3.44
CA GLN A 127 4.83 -14.83 -3.02
C GLN A 127 5.57 -15.46 -4.21
N GLN A 128 4.95 -15.52 -5.38
CA GLN A 128 5.55 -16.03 -6.62
C GLN A 128 6.54 -15.06 -7.27
N THR A 129 6.67 -13.84 -6.75
CA THR A 129 7.57 -12.78 -7.24
C THR A 129 8.94 -12.81 -6.54
N GLU A 130 10.03 -12.59 -7.28
CA GLU A 130 11.37 -12.39 -6.69
C GLU A 130 11.63 -10.93 -6.30
N LEU A 131 11.16 -9.96 -7.10
CA LEU A 131 11.20 -8.52 -6.80
C LEU A 131 9.88 -7.83 -7.17
N LEU A 132 9.25 -7.13 -6.23
CA LEU A 132 8.02 -6.35 -6.49
C LEU A 132 8.33 -4.86 -6.70
N ILE A 133 7.99 -4.30 -7.86
CA ILE A 133 7.93 -2.85 -8.06
C ILE A 133 6.50 -2.40 -7.77
N THR A 134 6.28 -1.37 -6.96
CA THR A 134 4.92 -1.00 -6.56
C THR A 134 4.70 0.49 -6.33
N GLU A 135 3.59 1.01 -6.84
CA GLU A 135 3.03 2.32 -6.46
C GLU A 135 2.02 2.19 -5.30
N ALA A 136 1.53 0.97 -5.04
CA ALA A 136 0.61 0.68 -3.94
C ALA A 136 1.39 0.40 -2.65
N MET A 137 1.15 1.20 -1.62
CA MET A 137 1.77 1.02 -0.30
C MET A 137 1.49 -0.37 0.29
N HIS A 138 0.27 -0.88 0.16
CA HIS A 138 -0.05 -2.23 0.64
C HIS A 138 0.66 -3.31 -0.18
N GLY A 139 1.02 -3.06 -1.44
CA GLY A 139 1.92 -3.94 -2.19
C GLY A 139 3.28 -4.06 -1.48
N ALA A 140 3.84 -2.93 -1.01
CA ALA A 140 5.10 -2.92 -0.26
C ALA A 140 4.96 -3.58 1.12
N ILE A 141 3.89 -3.29 1.87
CA ILE A 141 3.63 -3.90 3.19
C ILE A 141 3.51 -5.42 3.08
N LEU A 142 2.72 -5.89 2.12
CA LEU A 142 2.50 -7.33 1.92
C LEU A 142 3.75 -8.02 1.38
N ALA A 143 4.49 -7.40 0.46
CA ALA A 143 5.78 -7.92 0.02
C ALA A 143 6.77 -8.03 1.20
N ASP A 144 6.89 -6.99 2.02
CA ASP A 144 7.74 -7.01 3.22
C ASP A 144 7.34 -8.10 4.21
N THR A 145 6.03 -8.31 4.40
CA THR A 145 5.48 -9.35 5.28
C THR A 145 5.73 -10.76 4.74
N LEU A 146 5.63 -10.94 3.43
CA LEU A 146 5.90 -12.19 2.72
C LEU A 146 7.40 -12.40 2.41
N ARG A 147 8.27 -11.50 2.90
CA ARG A 147 9.72 -11.49 2.70
C ARG A 147 10.13 -11.48 1.21
N VAL A 148 9.41 -10.72 0.41
CA VAL A 148 9.70 -10.43 -1.00
C VAL A 148 10.33 -9.04 -1.10
N PRO A 149 11.57 -8.90 -1.60
CA PRO A 149 12.18 -7.61 -1.85
C PRO A 149 11.29 -6.71 -2.71
N TRP A 150 11.25 -5.42 -2.41
CA TRP A 150 10.36 -4.49 -3.11
C TRP A 150 11.00 -3.13 -3.39
N LEU A 151 10.50 -2.45 -4.42
CA LEU A 151 10.87 -1.09 -4.80
C LEU A 151 9.63 -0.18 -4.77
N ALA A 152 9.72 0.91 -4.01
CA ALA A 152 8.67 1.91 -3.96
C ALA A 152 8.75 2.82 -5.19
N LEU A 153 7.62 3.03 -5.86
CA LEU A 153 7.44 4.15 -6.78
C LEU A 153 6.82 5.32 -6.04
N GLU A 154 7.30 6.53 -6.32
CA GLU A 154 6.84 7.74 -5.65
C GLU A 154 5.34 8.00 -5.94
N PRO A 155 4.49 8.17 -4.91
CA PRO A 155 3.09 8.49 -5.13
C PRO A 155 2.93 9.80 -5.91
N ILE A 156 2.14 9.75 -6.98
CA ILE A 156 1.77 10.92 -7.82
C ILE A 156 1.26 12.07 -6.95
N LEU A 157 0.36 11.76 -6.02
CA LEU A 157 -0.23 12.74 -5.13
C LEU A 157 0.59 12.84 -3.83
N PRO A 158 1.15 14.02 -3.50
CA PRO A 158 1.97 14.20 -2.29
C PRO A 158 1.25 13.81 -0.98
N MET A 159 -0.07 13.97 -0.92
CA MET A 159 -0.90 13.57 0.24
C MET A 159 -0.81 12.07 0.56
N HIS A 160 -0.41 11.23 -0.40
CA HIS A 160 -0.21 9.81 -0.16
C HIS A 160 1.16 9.47 0.43
N ARG A 161 2.13 10.40 0.46
CA ARG A 161 3.50 10.11 0.93
C ARG A 161 3.55 9.91 2.45
N ASN A 162 2.76 10.66 3.20
CA ASN A 162 2.81 10.61 4.66
C ASN A 162 2.52 9.21 5.21
N LYS A 163 1.57 8.47 4.60
CA LYS A 163 1.25 7.09 5.03
C LYS A 163 2.40 6.11 4.79
N TRP A 164 3.17 6.29 3.72
CA TRP A 164 4.34 5.46 3.43
C TRP A 164 5.42 5.65 4.48
N PHE A 165 5.74 6.91 4.81
CA PHE A 165 6.72 7.21 5.85
C PHE A 165 6.25 6.76 7.24
N ASP A 166 4.96 6.94 7.54
CA ASP A 166 4.36 6.49 8.80
C ASP A 166 4.56 4.98 9.01
N TRP A 167 4.32 4.17 7.98
CA TRP A 167 4.61 2.73 8.03
C TRP A 167 6.11 2.41 8.00
N SER A 168 6.90 3.03 7.12
CA SER A 168 8.32 2.69 7.00
C SER A 168 9.10 3.03 8.26
N GLU A 169 8.77 4.13 8.93
CA GLU A 169 9.37 4.51 10.21
C GLU A 169 9.03 3.53 11.33
N SER A 170 7.81 2.97 11.35
CA SER A 170 7.45 1.94 12.34
C SER A 170 8.19 0.62 12.10
N MET A 171 8.56 0.34 10.85
CA MET A 171 9.36 -0.82 10.46
C MET A 171 10.88 -0.57 10.40
N LEU A 172 11.35 0.63 10.80
CA LEU A 172 12.75 1.05 10.73
C LEU A 172 13.38 0.90 9.33
N ILE A 173 12.57 1.14 8.29
CA ILE A 173 12.98 1.10 6.89
C ILE A 173 13.39 2.51 6.46
N ASP A 174 14.62 2.65 5.96
CA ASP A 174 15.07 3.83 5.21
C ASP A 174 14.42 3.82 3.83
N LEU A 175 13.22 4.40 3.75
CA LEU A 175 12.36 4.34 2.56
C LEU A 175 12.95 5.14 1.40
N LYS A 176 13.21 4.45 0.29
CA LYS A 176 13.69 5.05 -0.96
C LYS A 176 12.62 4.95 -2.03
N PHE A 177 12.15 6.11 -2.47
CA PHE A 177 11.28 6.19 -3.64
C PHE A 177 12.10 6.21 -4.93
N ASN A 178 11.57 5.52 -5.93
CA ASN A 178 12.03 5.61 -7.30
C ASN A 178 11.03 6.45 -8.09
N THR A 179 11.51 7.13 -9.14
CA THR A 179 10.64 7.91 -10.02
C THR A 179 9.69 6.99 -10.78
N THR A 180 8.40 7.27 -10.66
CA THR A 180 7.33 6.57 -11.36
C THR A 180 7.35 6.93 -12.85
N PRO A 181 7.41 5.97 -13.77
CA PRO A 181 7.21 6.25 -15.19
C PRO A 181 5.76 6.64 -15.46
N SER A 182 5.49 7.24 -16.62
CA SER A 182 4.12 7.50 -17.07
C SER A 182 3.77 6.53 -18.18
N SER A 183 2.65 5.81 -18.04
CA SER A 183 2.20 4.80 -19.02
C SER A 183 1.20 5.34 -20.05
N SER A 184 0.81 6.60 -19.93
CA SER A 184 -0.02 7.32 -20.92
C SER A 184 0.16 8.84 -20.77
N ILE A 185 -0.39 9.60 -21.72
CA ILE A 185 -0.42 11.06 -21.62
C ILE A 185 -1.30 11.55 -20.46
N LYS A 186 -2.39 10.82 -20.13
CA LYS A 186 -3.24 11.15 -18.97
C LYS A 186 -2.46 10.98 -17.67
N ASP A 187 -1.65 9.93 -17.62
CA ASP A 187 -0.81 9.61 -16.48
C ASP A 187 0.30 10.65 -16.29
N LEU A 188 0.97 11.05 -17.39
CA LEU A 188 1.95 12.15 -17.39
C LEU A 188 1.33 13.46 -16.91
N TRP A 189 0.14 13.79 -17.40
CA TRP A 189 -0.57 15.00 -16.98
C TRP A 189 -0.91 14.95 -15.48
N SER A 190 -1.35 13.79 -14.98
CA SER A 190 -1.62 13.59 -13.55
C SER A 190 -0.36 13.80 -12.71
N HIS A 191 0.77 13.21 -13.15
CA HIS A 191 2.08 13.41 -12.56
C HIS A 191 2.50 14.88 -12.49
N LYS A 192 2.30 15.64 -13.57
CA LYS A 192 2.70 17.06 -13.62
C LYS A 192 1.79 17.98 -12.82
N THR A 193 0.50 17.67 -12.73
CA THR A 193 -0.49 18.58 -12.15
C THR A 193 -0.89 18.24 -10.72
N GLY A 194 -0.57 17.02 -10.25
CA GLY A 194 -1.06 16.52 -8.97
C GLY A 194 -2.59 16.35 -8.95
N LYS A 195 -3.23 16.23 -10.12
CA LYS A 195 -4.69 16.03 -10.26
C LYS A 195 -4.99 14.63 -10.75
N GLN A 196 -6.16 14.10 -10.39
CA GLN A 196 -6.52 12.72 -10.72
C GLN A 196 -6.86 12.47 -12.20
N GLY A 197 -7.18 13.49 -13.01
CA GLY A 197 -7.38 13.29 -14.45
C GLY A 197 -8.51 12.32 -14.84
N LEU A 198 -9.51 12.13 -13.98
CA LEU A 198 -10.67 11.23 -14.17
C LEU A 198 -11.94 11.95 -14.64
N GLY A 199 -11.85 13.22 -15.05
CA GLY A 199 -13.02 13.96 -15.54
C GLY A 199 -13.33 13.66 -17.00
N LYS A 200 -14.59 13.84 -17.42
CA LYS A 200 -15.05 13.65 -18.82
C LYS A 200 -14.14 14.32 -19.87
N ARG A 201 -13.62 15.53 -19.57
CA ARG A 201 -12.68 16.24 -20.45
C ARG A 201 -11.33 15.51 -20.56
N SER A 202 -10.81 14.97 -19.47
CA SER A 202 -9.57 14.19 -19.45
C SER A 202 -9.73 12.87 -20.20
N GLU A 203 -10.91 12.25 -20.11
CA GLU A 203 -11.24 11.03 -20.86
C GLU A 203 -11.26 11.30 -22.38
N GLN A 204 -11.99 12.33 -22.82
CA GLN A 204 -12.05 12.74 -24.22
C GLN A 204 -10.67 13.09 -24.77
N LEU A 205 -9.90 13.91 -24.04
CA LEU A 205 -8.55 14.29 -24.47
C LEU A 205 -7.62 13.09 -24.57
N GLY A 206 -7.63 12.17 -23.60
CA GLY A 206 -6.76 11.00 -23.73
C GLY A 206 -7.19 10.04 -24.84
N SER A 207 -8.48 9.95 -25.18
CA SER A 207 -8.91 9.22 -26.38
C SER A 207 -8.35 9.85 -27.66
N LEU A 208 -8.37 11.18 -27.76
CA LEU A 208 -7.81 11.94 -28.88
C LEU A 208 -6.28 11.75 -29.02
N PHE A 209 -5.58 11.56 -27.91
CA PHE A 209 -4.13 11.38 -27.87
C PHE A 209 -3.67 9.92 -27.74
N SER A 210 -4.57 8.95 -27.96
CA SER A 210 -4.24 7.51 -27.89
C SER A 210 -3.15 7.08 -28.87
N PHE A 211 -2.94 7.83 -29.96
CA PHE A 211 -1.81 7.61 -30.88
C PHE A 211 -0.43 7.77 -30.20
N THR A 212 -0.36 8.39 -29.01
CA THR A 212 0.86 8.52 -28.22
C THR A 212 1.10 7.34 -27.28
N ASP A 213 0.13 6.43 -27.12
CA ASP A 213 0.18 5.39 -26.09
C ASP A 213 1.36 4.44 -26.30
N SER A 214 1.67 4.05 -27.54
CA SER A 214 2.82 3.18 -27.82
C SER A 214 4.12 3.75 -27.26
N TYR A 215 4.39 5.03 -27.49
CA TYR A 215 5.58 5.71 -26.97
C TYR A 215 5.64 5.69 -25.43
N PHE A 216 4.51 5.93 -24.75
CA PHE A 216 4.48 5.91 -23.29
C PHE A 216 4.62 4.49 -22.74
N ILE A 217 4.00 3.50 -23.39
CA ILE A 217 4.11 2.10 -23.02
C ILE A 217 5.57 1.64 -23.15
N ASP A 218 6.21 1.90 -24.29
CA ASP A 218 7.61 1.56 -24.56
C ASP A 218 8.53 2.13 -23.47
N ARG A 219 8.40 3.44 -23.20
CA ARG A 219 9.24 4.10 -22.20
C ARG A 219 8.98 3.63 -20.77
N ALA A 220 7.72 3.37 -20.43
CA ALA A 220 7.39 2.84 -19.11
C ALA A 220 7.93 1.42 -18.92
N ALA A 221 7.84 0.57 -19.95
CA ALA A 221 8.39 -0.78 -19.94
C ALA A 221 9.92 -0.75 -19.75
N GLU A 222 10.64 0.07 -20.52
CA GLU A 222 12.09 0.28 -20.36
C GLU A 222 12.46 0.74 -18.95
N LYS A 223 11.68 1.66 -18.38
CA LYS A 223 11.90 2.17 -17.01
C LYS A 223 11.68 1.11 -15.95
N LEU A 224 10.62 0.30 -16.05
CA LEU A 224 10.41 -0.82 -15.13
C LEU A 224 11.54 -1.85 -15.25
N LEU A 225 12.01 -2.15 -16.47
CA LEU A 225 13.15 -3.05 -16.69
C LEU A 225 14.48 -2.49 -16.17
N MET A 226 14.67 -1.17 -16.18
CA MET A 226 15.83 -0.56 -15.54
C MET A 226 15.74 -0.66 -14.01
N LEU A 227 14.57 -0.40 -13.43
CA LEU A 227 14.35 -0.52 -11.99
C LEU A 227 14.48 -1.97 -11.50
N ALA A 228 14.06 -2.94 -12.31
CA ALA A 228 14.21 -4.37 -12.05
C ALA A 228 15.65 -4.82 -11.78
N LYS A 229 16.66 -4.04 -12.19
CA LYS A 229 18.08 -4.31 -11.96
C LYS A 229 18.57 -3.84 -10.58
N ASN A 230 17.76 -3.05 -9.86
CA ASN A 230 18.11 -2.55 -8.54
C ASN A 230 17.81 -3.59 -7.46
N HIS A 231 18.52 -3.50 -6.34
CA HIS A 231 18.19 -4.27 -5.15
C HIS A 231 16.94 -3.68 -4.47
N GLY A 232 15.97 -4.55 -4.17
CA GLY A 232 14.81 -4.19 -3.36
C GLY A 232 15.19 -3.83 -1.93
N GLN A 233 14.30 -3.13 -1.26
CA GLN A 233 14.36 -2.84 0.18
C GLN A 233 13.44 -3.79 0.94
N MET A 234 13.80 -4.07 2.20
CA MET A 234 12.99 -4.83 3.16
C MET A 234 13.33 -4.40 4.59
N SER A 235 12.40 -4.59 5.52
CA SER A 235 12.67 -4.54 6.96
C SER A 235 13.68 -5.61 7.38
N LYS A 236 14.43 -5.32 8.44
CA LYS A 236 15.31 -6.32 9.08
C LYS A 236 14.47 -7.41 9.73
N ASP A 237 14.94 -8.66 9.69
CA ASP A 237 14.20 -9.81 10.23
C ASP A 237 13.81 -9.63 11.70
N ASN A 238 14.71 -9.13 12.55
CA ASN A 238 14.39 -8.88 13.96
C ASN A 238 13.26 -7.87 14.14
N THR A 239 13.30 -6.76 13.39
CA THR A 239 12.23 -5.75 13.43
C THR A 239 10.92 -6.31 12.89
N PHE A 240 10.96 -7.07 11.81
CA PHE A 240 9.78 -7.74 11.27
C PHE A 240 9.14 -8.71 12.27
N ILE A 241 9.95 -9.57 12.89
CA ILE A 241 9.50 -10.51 13.92
C ILE A 241 8.87 -9.76 15.09
N GLU A 242 9.62 -8.82 15.69
CA GLU A 242 9.17 -8.02 16.83
C GLU A 242 7.82 -7.32 16.54
N LYS A 243 7.72 -6.58 15.42
CA LYS A 243 6.49 -5.86 15.08
C LYS A 243 5.32 -6.78 14.78
N SER A 244 5.58 -7.93 14.17
CA SER A 244 4.52 -8.92 13.90
C SER A 244 3.99 -9.55 15.18
N GLU A 245 4.87 -9.89 16.13
CA GLU A 245 4.48 -10.46 17.42
C GLU A 245 3.75 -9.44 18.30
N MET A 246 4.23 -8.19 18.34
CA MET A 246 3.52 -7.10 19.03
C MET A 246 2.10 -6.89 18.49
N ALA A 247 1.94 -6.94 17.16
CA ALA A 247 0.62 -6.82 16.52
C ALA A 247 -0.28 -8.01 16.88
N LEU A 248 0.26 -9.23 16.88
CA LEU A 248 -0.47 -10.44 17.25
C LEU A 248 -0.88 -10.43 18.73
N GLU A 249 0.01 -10.01 19.62
CA GLU A 249 -0.27 -9.86 21.05
C GLU A 249 -1.45 -8.91 21.26
N LYS A 250 -1.42 -7.74 20.59
CA LYS A 250 -2.55 -6.80 20.62
C LYS A 250 -3.84 -7.42 20.08
N LEU A 251 -3.81 -8.13 18.96
CA LEU A 251 -4.99 -8.81 18.42
C LEU A 251 -5.56 -9.83 19.43
N SER A 252 -4.70 -10.61 20.09
CA SER A 252 -5.11 -11.65 21.04
C SER A 252 -5.83 -11.14 22.29
N GLN A 253 -5.70 -9.85 22.61
CA GLN A 253 -6.43 -9.20 23.71
C GLN A 253 -7.90 -8.94 23.37
N TYR A 254 -8.25 -8.89 22.08
CA TYR A 254 -9.60 -8.58 21.60
C TYR A 254 -10.35 -9.80 21.07
N CYS A 255 -9.63 -10.84 20.64
CA CYS A 255 -10.26 -12.06 20.14
C CYS A 255 -9.43 -13.31 20.40
N LYS A 256 -10.10 -14.46 20.40
CA LYS A 256 -9.41 -15.75 20.39
C LYS A 256 -8.78 -15.95 19.02
N VAL A 257 -7.46 -15.90 18.96
CA VAL A 257 -6.72 -16.24 17.75
C VAL A 257 -6.80 -17.76 17.55
N ILE A 258 -7.49 -18.17 16.49
CA ILE A 258 -7.47 -19.56 16.02
C ILE A 258 -6.30 -19.61 15.03
N SER A 259 -5.26 -20.38 15.34
CA SER A 259 -4.22 -20.69 14.35
C SER A 259 -4.90 -21.42 13.18
N LEU A 260 -5.10 -20.71 12.07
CA LEU A 260 -5.40 -21.29 10.76
C LEU A 260 -4.09 -21.69 10.15
#